data_AF-A0A972RM24-F1
#
_entry.id   AF-A0A972RM24-F1
#
_cell.length_a   1.000
_cell.length_b   1.000
_cell.length_c   1.000
_cell.angle_alpha   90.00
_cell.angle_beta   90.00
_cell.angle_gamma   90.00
#
_symmetry.space_group_name_H-M   'P 1'
#
loop_
_entity.id
_entity.type
_entity.pdbx_description
1 polymer ?
#
loop_
_entity_poly.entity_id
_entity_poly.type
_entity_poly.pdbx_seq_one_letter_code
_entity_poly.pdbx_strand_id
1 'polypeptide(L)'
;MDGYPEANIRTPNRTVATVVSRLWILTILCAVVAGGLVAWQLGGRGPVIEVHFAEGYGLQAGDPVRYRGITVGEIVEIDLDETLEAVVVQIQLTEAAAEVAREGARFWIERPNISIGKVRGLDTLMGGRFVGVLPGPIDAPSCRKFYGLEVASAPVRNLTDGLEVTLESKGRYGLQAGSPINYRGVTVGQILSVGLTNDAATVEARAYIEPEYRQLVREQTKFWSSSGLDVKIGFSGIELDADTLATIAAGGVGFATPNSPGKLAATGQRFELHKSPRAEWLDWQPRVAIGNAALPQGLVTPRPVLGIRTQSGALGVLGAGRERGWLLPLAEGRLIGPANVLTGEDGETYRLEVAGQESDLPLAELRQSSLLASGLLQQASAEQMIEAQIALWPTHKIRLANKPEAVVIIGGSADETLPIAAQRLTAQEDGWVVEPSVPIDESWHGACVLSARDGFVIGILLRSDERSLIALLTKELLEPSALDGK
;
A
#
# COMPACT_ATOMS: atom_id res chain seq x y z
N MET A 1 -81.67 -6.73 106.43
CA MET A 1 -80.91 -7.91 105.99
C MET A 1 -81.33 -8.20 104.57
N ASP A 2 -80.55 -8.08 103.50
CA ASP A 2 -79.14 -7.75 103.25
C ASP A 2 -79.13 -7.30 101.76
N GLY A 3 -78.52 -6.19 101.35
CA GLY A 3 -77.07 -6.03 101.32
C GLY A 3 -76.43 -6.80 100.14
N TYR A 4 -76.95 -6.69 98.91
CA TYR A 4 -76.26 -7.27 97.74
C TYR A 4 -74.98 -6.48 97.44
N PRO A 5 -73.83 -7.14 97.18
CA PRO A 5 -72.59 -6.45 96.85
C PRO A 5 -72.62 -5.94 95.40
N GLU A 6 -72.30 -4.66 95.20
CA GLU A 6 -72.02 -4.12 93.87
C GLU A 6 -70.66 -4.65 93.36
N ALA A 7 -70.66 -5.25 92.18
CA ALA A 7 -69.44 -5.70 91.52
C ALA A 7 -68.67 -4.47 90.98
N ASN A 8 -67.51 -4.17 91.57
CA ASN A 8 -66.59 -3.17 91.05
C ASN A 8 -65.86 -3.74 89.81
N ILE A 9 -66.40 -3.45 88.63
CA ILE A 9 -65.78 -3.82 87.35
C ILE A 9 -64.61 -2.86 87.11
N ARG A 10 -63.40 -3.29 87.47
CA ARG A 10 -62.18 -2.70 86.92
C ARG A 10 -62.06 -3.14 85.47
N THR A 11 -62.41 -2.27 84.53
CA THR A 11 -62.02 -2.45 83.13
C THR A 11 -60.50 -2.45 83.03
N PRO A 12 -59.87 -3.54 82.55
CA PRO A 12 -58.45 -3.49 82.26
C PRO A 12 -58.26 -2.50 81.10
N ASN A 13 -57.54 -1.42 81.35
CA ASN A 13 -57.06 -0.52 80.31
C ASN A 13 -56.03 -1.29 79.48
N ARG A 14 -56.49 -2.18 78.58
CA ARG A 14 -55.67 -2.72 77.52
C ARG A 14 -55.46 -1.58 76.54
N THR A 15 -54.39 -0.83 76.75
CA THR A 15 -53.71 -0.15 75.67
C THR A 15 -53.44 -1.20 74.59
N VAL A 16 -54.30 -1.25 73.58
CA VAL A 16 -54.00 -1.91 72.32
C VAL A 16 -52.85 -1.11 71.74
N ALA A 17 -51.63 -1.48 72.12
CA ALA A 17 -50.43 -0.95 71.53
C ALA A 17 -50.56 -1.22 70.03
N THR A 18 -50.57 -0.13 69.26
CA THR A 18 -50.57 -0.08 67.81
C THR A 18 -49.28 -0.71 67.27
N VAL A 19 -49.17 -2.04 67.31
CA VAL A 19 -48.05 -2.79 66.70
C VAL A 19 -48.27 -2.97 65.19
N VAL A 20 -49.36 -2.42 64.63
CA VAL A 20 -49.66 -2.51 63.19
C VAL A 20 -48.77 -1.60 62.32
N SER A 21 -47.96 -0.68 62.89
CA SER A 21 -47.28 0.32 62.06
C SER A 21 -45.85 -0.05 61.60
N ARG A 22 -45.08 -0.85 62.36
CA ARG A 22 -43.65 -1.06 62.07
C ARG A 22 -43.34 -2.12 61.01
N LEU A 23 -44.18 -3.16 60.90
CA LEU A 23 -44.00 -4.24 59.90
C LEU A 23 -44.28 -3.77 58.47
N TRP A 24 -45.24 -2.85 58.29
CA TRP A 24 -45.58 -2.29 56.98
C TRP A 24 -44.50 -1.34 56.44
N ILE A 25 -43.76 -0.68 57.32
CA ILE A 25 -42.62 0.16 56.91
C ILE A 25 -41.51 -0.71 56.30
N LEU A 26 -41.25 -1.89 56.89
CA LEU A 26 -40.25 -2.82 56.37
C LEU A 26 -40.67 -3.40 55.01
N THR A 27 -41.93 -3.76 54.81
CA THR A 27 -42.40 -4.29 53.52
C THR A 27 -42.36 -3.23 52.41
N ILE A 28 -42.75 -1.99 52.71
CA ILE A 28 -42.63 -0.88 51.75
C ILE A 28 -41.16 -0.60 51.43
N LEU A 29 -40.28 -0.60 52.44
CA LEU A 29 -38.84 -0.43 52.22
C LEU A 29 -38.28 -1.52 51.29
N CYS A 30 -38.62 -2.79 51.53
CA CYS A 30 -38.22 -3.90 50.65
C CYS A 30 -38.77 -3.74 49.23
N ALA A 31 -40.02 -3.29 49.07
CA ALA A 31 -40.61 -3.05 47.76
C ALA A 31 -39.92 -1.91 47.00
N VAL A 32 -39.52 -0.84 47.70
CA VAL A 32 -38.77 0.28 47.11
C VAL A 32 -37.37 -0.16 46.70
N VAL A 33 -36.68 -0.96 47.52
CA VAL A 33 -35.36 -1.51 47.17
C VAL A 33 -35.46 -2.46 45.98
N ALA A 34 -36.44 -3.36 45.97
CA ALA A 34 -36.68 -4.27 44.84
C ALA A 34 -37.01 -3.50 43.55
N GLY A 35 -37.89 -2.49 43.64
CA GLY A 35 -38.21 -1.60 42.52
C GLY A 35 -36.99 -0.81 42.03
N GLY A 36 -36.15 -0.34 42.95
CA GLY A 36 -34.89 0.35 42.65
C GLY A 36 -33.88 -0.55 41.93
N LEU A 37 -33.74 -1.81 42.37
CA LEU A 37 -32.86 -2.79 41.72
C LEU A 37 -33.36 -3.15 40.31
N VAL A 38 -34.67 -3.34 40.13
CA VAL A 38 -35.26 -3.61 38.81
C VAL A 38 -35.07 -2.41 37.87
N ALA A 39 -35.32 -1.19 38.35
CA ALA A 39 -35.10 0.03 37.57
C ALA A 39 -33.63 0.22 37.18
N TRP A 40 -32.70 -0.07 38.10
CA TRP A 40 -31.26 -0.02 37.83
C TRP A 40 -30.84 -1.07 36.79
N GLN A 41 -31.42 -2.27 36.83
CA GLN A 41 -31.16 -3.33 35.86
C GLN A 41 -31.72 -3.01 34.45
N LEU A 42 -32.77 -2.19 34.36
CA LEU A 42 -33.33 -1.72 33.09
C LEU A 42 -32.55 -0.55 32.49
N GLY A 43 -31.90 0.28 33.32
CA GLY A 43 -31.19 1.49 32.88
C GLY A 43 -29.87 1.25 32.11
N GLY A 44 -29.32 0.04 32.12
CA GLY A 44 -28.05 -0.29 31.45
C GLY A 44 -28.19 -0.97 30.08
N ARG A 45 -29.40 -1.07 29.52
CA ARG A 45 -29.65 -1.73 28.23
C ARG A 45 -29.79 -0.70 27.12
N GLY A 46 -29.07 -0.88 26.01
CA GLY A 46 -29.18 -0.03 24.83
C GLY A 46 -30.47 -0.28 24.03
N PRO A 47 -30.56 0.19 22.78
CA PRO A 47 -31.71 -0.08 21.91
C PRO A 47 -31.74 -1.54 21.42
N VAL A 48 -32.95 -2.08 21.26
CA VAL A 48 -33.20 -3.33 20.53
C VAL A 48 -33.43 -3.01 19.06
N ILE A 49 -32.74 -3.75 18.18
CA ILE A 49 -32.85 -3.65 16.73
C ILE A 49 -33.27 -4.99 16.12
N GLU A 50 -33.88 -4.93 14.95
CA GLU A 50 -34.38 -6.06 14.16
C GLU A 50 -33.54 -6.17 12.89
N VAL A 51 -32.97 -7.35 12.64
CA VAL A 51 -32.16 -7.63 11.45
C VAL A 51 -32.72 -8.85 10.72
N HIS A 52 -33.10 -8.66 9.45
CA HIS A 52 -33.62 -9.73 8.61
C HIS A 52 -32.48 -10.39 7.83
N PHE A 53 -32.32 -11.70 7.96
CA PHE A 53 -31.38 -12.51 7.19
C PHE A 53 -32.13 -13.51 6.31
N ALA A 54 -31.59 -13.88 5.15
CA ALA A 54 -32.16 -14.95 4.34
C ALA A 54 -32.05 -16.32 5.03
N GLU A 55 -30.96 -16.55 5.75
CA GLU A 55 -30.74 -17.79 6.51
C GLU A 55 -30.20 -17.48 7.90
N GLY A 56 -30.64 -18.24 8.91
CA GLY A 56 -30.21 -18.07 10.30
C GLY A 56 -28.83 -18.66 10.60
N TYR A 57 -28.26 -19.47 9.69
CA TYR A 57 -26.96 -20.14 9.82
C TYR A 57 -26.64 -20.54 11.26
N GLY A 58 -27.52 -21.29 11.94
CA GLY A 58 -27.31 -21.82 13.28
C GLY A 58 -26.97 -20.80 14.37
N LEU A 59 -27.32 -19.52 14.20
CA LEU A 59 -27.28 -18.52 15.27
C LEU A 59 -28.17 -18.93 16.44
N GLN A 60 -27.81 -18.51 17.64
CA GLN A 60 -28.55 -18.76 18.87
C GLN A 60 -28.73 -17.48 19.69
N ALA A 61 -29.77 -17.45 20.52
CA ALA A 61 -29.90 -16.42 21.54
C ALA A 61 -28.67 -16.43 22.47
N GLY A 62 -28.10 -15.26 22.69
CA GLY A 62 -26.84 -15.06 23.42
C GLY A 62 -25.59 -14.93 22.54
N ASP A 63 -25.68 -15.19 21.23
CA ASP A 63 -24.53 -14.97 20.34
C ASP A 63 -24.14 -13.48 20.30
N PRO A 64 -22.84 -13.15 20.33
CA PRO A 64 -22.39 -11.77 20.40
C PRO A 64 -22.51 -11.06 19.05
N VAL A 65 -22.75 -9.76 19.09
CA VAL A 65 -22.63 -8.86 17.95
C VAL A 65 -21.34 -8.06 18.11
N ARG A 66 -20.48 -8.08 17.09
CA ARG A 66 -19.12 -7.52 17.17
C ARG A 66 -18.85 -6.46 16.11
N TYR A 67 -18.19 -5.39 16.55
CA TYR A 67 -17.57 -4.39 15.67
C TYR A 67 -16.08 -4.35 15.94
N ARG A 68 -15.25 -4.56 14.89
CA ARG A 68 -13.78 -4.60 15.00
C ARG A 68 -13.27 -5.54 16.11
N GLY A 69 -13.97 -6.66 16.32
CA GLY A 69 -13.64 -7.65 17.36
C GLY A 69 -14.14 -7.31 18.77
N ILE A 70 -14.75 -6.14 18.99
CA ILE A 70 -15.33 -5.72 20.27
C ILE A 70 -16.82 -6.06 20.29
N THR A 71 -17.30 -6.67 21.37
CA THR A 71 -18.74 -6.95 21.57
C THR A 71 -19.50 -5.66 21.79
N VAL A 72 -20.47 -5.39 20.92
CA VAL A 72 -21.31 -4.18 20.93
C VAL A 72 -22.77 -4.47 21.23
N GLY A 73 -23.17 -5.75 21.18
CA GLY A 73 -24.51 -6.22 21.54
C GLY A 73 -24.57 -7.75 21.61
N GLU A 74 -25.78 -8.26 21.83
CA GLU A 74 -26.08 -9.70 21.91
C GLU A 74 -27.42 -10.00 21.22
N ILE A 75 -27.55 -11.21 20.68
CA ILE A 75 -28.83 -11.69 20.14
C ILE A 75 -29.76 -12.06 21.29
N VAL A 76 -30.96 -11.49 21.32
CA VAL A 76 -31.98 -11.80 22.33
C VAL A 76 -32.88 -12.94 21.86
N GLU A 77 -33.33 -12.85 20.61
CA GLU A 77 -34.34 -13.75 20.05
C GLU A 77 -34.12 -13.92 18.54
N ILE A 78 -34.50 -15.09 18.04
CA ILE A 78 -34.43 -15.46 16.64
C ILE A 78 -35.78 -16.10 16.30
N ASP A 79 -36.45 -15.53 15.31
CA ASP A 79 -37.73 -16.04 14.81
C ASP A 79 -37.71 -16.16 13.29
N LEU A 80 -38.67 -16.90 12.74
CA LEU A 80 -38.93 -16.90 11.31
C LEU A 80 -39.92 -15.79 10.98
N ASP A 81 -39.71 -15.12 9.85
CA ASP A 81 -40.68 -14.16 9.33
C ASP A 81 -42.03 -14.84 9.02
N GLU A 82 -43.12 -14.07 8.94
CA GLU A 82 -44.48 -14.60 8.69
C GLU A 82 -44.56 -15.43 7.39
N THR A 83 -43.70 -15.11 6.41
CA THR A 83 -43.58 -15.79 5.11
C THR A 83 -42.77 -17.08 5.15
N LEU A 84 -42.02 -17.34 6.24
CA LEU A 84 -41.01 -18.39 6.38
C LEU A 84 -39.83 -18.30 5.39
N GLU A 85 -39.69 -17.19 4.64
CA GLU A 85 -38.60 -16.99 3.67
C GLU A 85 -37.38 -16.30 4.28
N ALA A 86 -37.53 -15.69 5.46
CA ALA A 86 -36.46 -14.96 6.14
C ALA A 86 -36.42 -15.27 7.64
N VAL A 87 -35.26 -15.05 8.24
CA VAL A 87 -35.02 -15.16 9.68
C VAL A 87 -34.91 -13.75 10.26
N VAL A 88 -35.74 -13.46 11.26
CA VAL A 88 -35.76 -12.20 11.99
C VAL A 88 -34.94 -12.35 13.27
N VAL A 89 -33.85 -11.59 13.37
CA VAL A 89 -32.93 -11.64 14.53
C VAL A 89 -33.10 -10.35 15.32
N GLN A 90 -33.50 -10.47 16.59
CA GLN A 90 -33.55 -9.35 17.53
C GLN A 90 -32.24 -9.23 18.27
N ILE A 91 -31.61 -8.06 18.15
CA ILE A 91 -30.30 -7.76 18.74
C ILE A 91 -30.47 -6.66 19.78
N GLN A 92 -30.01 -6.91 20.99
CA GLN A 92 -29.89 -5.93 22.05
C GLN A 92 -28.50 -5.30 22.00
N LEU A 93 -28.42 -4.02 21.64
CA LEU A 93 -27.16 -3.27 21.68
C LEU A 93 -26.86 -2.82 23.11
N THR A 94 -25.58 -2.59 23.39
CA THR A 94 -25.13 -1.89 24.60
C THR A 94 -25.44 -0.40 24.50
N GLU A 95 -25.54 0.30 25.64
CA GLU A 95 -25.76 1.75 25.68
C GLU A 95 -24.71 2.52 24.85
N ALA A 96 -23.43 2.15 25.00
CA ALA A 96 -22.32 2.74 24.24
C ALA A 96 -22.37 2.47 22.74
N ALA A 97 -23.11 1.44 22.30
CA ALA A 97 -23.24 1.04 20.91
C ALA A 97 -24.57 1.50 20.26
N ALA A 98 -25.40 2.29 20.95
CA ALA A 98 -26.65 2.82 20.40
C ALA A 98 -26.43 3.57 19.07
N GLU A 99 -25.26 4.22 18.95
CA GLU A 99 -24.82 4.95 17.76
C GLU A 99 -24.48 4.08 16.54
N VAL A 100 -24.36 2.76 16.71
CA VAL A 100 -24.12 1.83 15.60
C VAL A 100 -25.40 1.63 14.78
N ALA A 101 -26.57 1.76 15.41
CA ALA A 101 -27.89 1.59 14.81
C ALA A 101 -28.34 2.86 14.06
N ARG A 102 -27.63 3.19 12.99
CA ARG A 102 -27.94 4.29 12.06
C ARG A 102 -28.25 3.77 10.66
N GLU A 103 -29.00 4.54 9.89
CA GLU A 103 -29.24 4.22 8.48
C GLU A 103 -27.92 4.02 7.71
N GLY A 104 -27.87 3.00 6.86
CA GLY A 104 -26.64 2.58 6.17
C GLY A 104 -25.73 1.64 6.99
N ALA A 105 -26.07 1.30 8.23
CA ALA A 105 -25.38 0.24 8.95
C ALA A 105 -25.56 -1.12 8.26
N ARG A 106 -24.48 -1.89 8.19
CA ARG A 106 -24.43 -3.19 7.51
C ARG A 106 -24.14 -4.28 8.51
N PHE A 107 -24.97 -5.31 8.52
CA PHE A 107 -24.85 -6.49 9.38
C PHE A 107 -24.55 -7.72 8.53
N TRP A 108 -23.73 -8.64 9.01
CA TRP A 108 -23.48 -9.93 8.34
C TRP A 108 -23.20 -11.02 9.36
N ILE A 109 -23.43 -12.27 8.97
CA ILE A 109 -23.12 -13.42 9.81
C ILE A 109 -21.69 -13.85 9.51
N GLU A 110 -20.81 -13.80 10.51
CA GLU A 110 -19.41 -14.17 10.33
C GLU A 110 -19.20 -15.65 10.62
N ARG A 111 -18.70 -16.37 9.61
CA ARG A 111 -18.46 -17.82 9.67
C ARG A 111 -16.97 -18.07 9.82
N PRO A 112 -16.52 -18.90 10.77
CA PRO A 112 -15.12 -19.29 10.85
C PRO A 112 -14.72 -20.03 9.57
N ASN A 113 -13.84 -19.43 8.77
CA ASN A 113 -13.31 -20.07 7.56
C ASN A 113 -12.17 -21.01 7.96
N ILE A 114 -12.45 -22.30 8.03
CA ILE A 114 -11.47 -23.33 8.39
C ILE A 114 -10.67 -23.67 7.12
N SER A 115 -9.54 -22.99 6.95
CA SER A 115 -8.53 -23.37 5.95
C SER A 115 -7.51 -24.31 6.59
N ILE A 116 -7.31 -25.48 5.96
CA ILE A 116 -6.46 -26.59 6.44
C ILE A 116 -4.96 -26.21 6.57
N GLY A 117 -4.55 -25.00 6.17
CA GLY A 117 -3.16 -24.53 6.20
C GLY A 117 -2.71 -23.82 7.49
N LYS A 118 -3.59 -23.47 8.43
CA LYS A 118 -3.23 -22.77 9.69
C LYS A 118 -3.62 -23.59 10.91
N VAL A 119 -3.00 -24.74 11.10
CA VAL A 119 -3.17 -25.54 12.31
C VAL A 119 -2.13 -25.10 13.36
N ARG A 120 -2.47 -24.06 14.13
CA ARG A 120 -1.89 -23.84 15.48
C ARG A 120 -2.99 -23.39 16.43
N GLY A 121 -3.23 -24.21 17.46
CA GLY A 121 -4.26 -23.97 18.48
C GLY A 121 -5.51 -24.80 18.23
N LEU A 122 -5.51 -26.07 18.64
CA LEU A 122 -6.69 -26.94 18.68
C LEU A 122 -7.79 -26.47 19.68
N ASP A 123 -7.70 -25.25 20.20
CA ASP A 123 -8.73 -24.61 21.04
C ASP A 123 -9.87 -23.98 20.21
N THR A 124 -9.75 -23.88 18.87
CA THR A 124 -10.77 -23.23 17.99
C THR A 124 -11.83 -24.18 17.45
N LEU A 125 -11.99 -25.38 18.02
CA LEU A 125 -13.17 -26.23 17.74
C LEU A 125 -14.48 -25.60 18.25
N MET A 126 -14.41 -24.48 18.99
CA MET A 126 -15.54 -23.65 19.40
C MET A 126 -15.31 -22.17 19.06
N GLY A 127 -15.00 -21.83 17.81
CA GLY A 127 -15.17 -20.45 17.35
C GLY A 127 -16.66 -20.11 17.40
N GLY A 128 -17.10 -19.37 18.43
CA GLY A 128 -18.49 -18.93 18.56
C GLY A 128 -18.94 -18.18 17.31
N ARG A 129 -20.14 -18.50 16.82
CA ARG A 129 -20.77 -17.77 15.72
C ARG A 129 -21.09 -16.37 16.23
N PHE A 130 -20.90 -15.36 15.39
CA PHE A 130 -21.20 -13.98 15.79
C PHE A 130 -21.69 -13.17 14.60
N VAL A 131 -22.41 -12.09 14.90
CA VAL A 131 -22.88 -11.13 13.89
C VAL A 131 -21.87 -9.98 13.84
N GLY A 132 -21.30 -9.74 12.66
CA GLY A 132 -20.47 -8.58 12.40
C GLY A 132 -21.34 -7.37 12.08
N VAL A 133 -20.92 -6.18 12.52
CA VAL A 133 -21.58 -4.92 12.19
C VAL A 133 -20.58 -3.89 11.68
N LEU A 134 -20.98 -3.09 10.69
CA LEU A 134 -20.31 -1.87 10.27
C LEU A 134 -21.30 -0.70 10.44
N PRO A 135 -21.00 0.31 11.28
CA PRO A 135 -21.90 1.43 11.51
C PRO A 135 -22.11 2.26 10.23
N GLY A 136 -23.29 2.83 10.11
CA GLY A 136 -23.60 3.83 9.07
C GLY A 136 -22.87 5.15 9.31
N PRO A 137 -22.96 6.10 8.35
CA PRO A 137 -22.45 7.47 8.51
C PRO A 137 -22.95 8.13 9.81
N ILE A 138 -22.10 8.93 10.46
CA ILE A 138 -22.41 9.55 11.77
C ILE A 138 -23.61 10.52 11.69
N ASP A 139 -23.80 11.13 10.53
CA ASP A 139 -24.87 12.07 10.20
C ASP A 139 -26.20 11.40 9.81
N ALA A 140 -26.21 10.07 9.65
CA ALA A 140 -27.42 9.33 9.30
C ALA A 140 -28.39 9.18 10.50
N PRO A 141 -29.71 9.19 10.26
CA PRO A 141 -30.70 9.04 11.31
C PRO A 141 -30.63 7.66 11.97
N SER A 142 -31.06 7.56 13.23
CA SER A 142 -31.13 6.26 13.92
C SER A 142 -32.19 5.37 13.28
N CYS A 143 -31.82 4.12 13.02
CA CYS A 143 -32.70 3.10 12.44
C CYS A 143 -32.75 1.87 13.35
N ARG A 144 -33.89 1.18 13.38
CA ARG A 144 -34.07 -0.05 14.16
C ARG A 144 -34.27 -1.31 13.31
N LYS A 145 -34.51 -1.15 12.00
CA LYS A 145 -34.73 -2.27 11.08
C LYS A 145 -33.63 -2.31 10.04
N PHE A 146 -33.03 -3.48 9.87
CA PHE A 146 -31.91 -3.68 8.96
C PHE A 146 -32.06 -4.98 8.17
N TYR A 147 -31.40 -5.02 7.01
CA TYR A 147 -31.28 -6.22 6.21
C TYR A 147 -29.82 -6.70 6.26
N GLY A 148 -29.65 -7.95 6.65
CA GLY A 148 -28.37 -8.61 6.77
C GLY A 148 -27.79 -9.01 5.41
N LEU A 149 -26.47 -8.89 5.28
CA LEU A 149 -25.70 -9.32 4.12
C LEU A 149 -25.25 -10.77 4.31
N GLU A 150 -25.35 -11.59 3.25
CA GLU A 150 -24.92 -13.00 3.27
C GLU A 150 -23.40 -13.17 3.30
N VAL A 151 -22.69 -12.24 2.66
CA VAL A 151 -21.23 -12.25 2.58
C VAL A 151 -20.70 -11.21 3.54
N ALA A 152 -19.72 -11.60 4.36
CA ALA A 152 -18.98 -10.67 5.18
C ALA A 152 -18.49 -9.52 4.30
N SER A 153 -19.04 -8.33 4.54
CA SER A 153 -18.40 -7.12 4.05
C SER A 153 -17.11 -7.05 4.83
N ALA A 154 -16.03 -7.61 4.27
CA ALA A 154 -14.69 -7.46 4.82
C ALA A 154 -14.58 -6.00 5.26
N PRO A 155 -14.13 -5.72 6.50
CA PRO A 155 -13.92 -4.35 6.90
C PRO A 155 -13.15 -3.75 5.75
N VAL A 156 -13.73 -2.70 5.16
CA VAL A 156 -13.01 -1.89 4.19
C VAL A 156 -11.86 -1.35 5.03
N ARG A 157 -10.75 -2.12 5.13
CA ARG A 157 -9.41 -1.56 5.13
C ARG A 157 -9.56 -0.48 4.10
N ASN A 158 -9.29 0.77 4.46
CA ASN A 158 -9.26 1.84 3.49
C ASN A 158 -8.31 1.38 2.37
N LEU A 159 -8.87 0.72 1.34
CA LEU A 159 -8.20 0.25 0.14
C LEU A 159 -7.90 1.46 -0.75
N THR A 160 -8.21 2.65 -0.25
CA THR A 160 -7.73 3.94 -0.70
C THR A 160 -6.22 3.85 -0.96
N ASP A 161 -5.84 4.21 -2.18
CA ASP A 161 -4.46 4.32 -2.68
C ASP A 161 -3.72 3.02 -3.05
N GLY A 162 -4.37 1.85 -2.94
CA GLY A 162 -3.81 0.61 -3.50
C GLY A 162 -4.08 0.45 -5.00
N LEU A 163 -3.45 -0.54 -5.63
CA LEU A 163 -3.68 -0.86 -7.03
C LEU A 163 -4.65 -2.04 -7.14
N GLU A 164 -5.81 -1.82 -7.74
CA GLU A 164 -6.76 -2.89 -8.07
C GLU A 164 -6.61 -3.27 -9.54
N VAL A 165 -6.32 -4.54 -9.82
CA VAL A 165 -6.21 -5.08 -11.19
C VAL A 165 -7.16 -6.25 -11.37
N THR A 166 -7.48 -6.53 -12.64
CA THR A 166 -8.33 -7.65 -13.00
C THR A 166 -7.47 -8.76 -13.62
N LEU A 167 -7.59 -9.97 -13.09
CA LEU A 167 -6.90 -11.17 -13.58
C LEU A 167 -7.90 -12.05 -14.34
N GLU A 168 -7.57 -12.41 -15.58
CA GLU A 168 -8.41 -13.21 -16.46
C GLU A 168 -7.79 -14.57 -16.76
N SER A 169 -8.61 -15.61 -16.75
CA SER A 169 -8.14 -16.97 -17.04
C SER A 169 -9.23 -17.83 -17.67
N LYS A 170 -8.80 -18.91 -18.34
CA LYS A 170 -9.73 -19.91 -18.89
C LYS A 170 -10.39 -20.79 -17.81
N GLY A 171 -9.89 -20.75 -16.58
CA GLY A 171 -10.41 -21.56 -15.49
C GLY A 171 -9.93 -21.04 -14.14
N ARG A 172 -10.61 -21.45 -13.08
CA ARG A 172 -10.43 -20.86 -11.74
C ARG A 172 -9.04 -21.05 -11.14
N TYR A 173 -8.27 -22.04 -11.62
CA TYR A 173 -6.91 -22.38 -11.15
C TYR A 173 -6.73 -22.37 -9.63
N GLY A 174 -7.75 -22.80 -8.88
CA GLY A 174 -7.73 -22.85 -7.41
C GLY A 174 -7.84 -21.49 -6.70
N LEU A 175 -8.15 -20.40 -7.41
CA LEU A 175 -8.30 -19.08 -6.81
C LEU A 175 -9.56 -18.96 -5.96
N GLN A 176 -9.42 -18.26 -4.83
CA GLN A 176 -10.51 -17.93 -3.93
C GLN A 176 -10.38 -16.48 -3.46
N ALA A 177 -11.49 -15.88 -3.03
CA ALA A 177 -11.41 -14.60 -2.34
C ALA A 177 -10.54 -14.75 -1.08
N GLY A 178 -9.63 -13.81 -0.85
CA GLY A 178 -8.62 -13.86 0.20
C GLY A 178 -7.34 -14.63 -0.16
N SER A 179 -7.23 -15.24 -1.34
CA SER A 179 -5.98 -15.86 -1.77
C SER A 179 -4.85 -14.81 -1.82
N PRO A 180 -3.65 -15.12 -1.29
CA PRO A 180 -2.55 -14.17 -1.25
C PRO A 180 -1.99 -13.92 -2.65
N ILE A 181 -1.54 -12.68 -2.89
CA ILE A 181 -0.75 -12.30 -4.05
C ILE A 181 0.69 -12.12 -3.61
N ASN A 182 1.61 -12.86 -4.22
CA ASN A 182 2.99 -12.95 -3.83
C ASN A 182 3.92 -12.43 -4.93
N TYR A 183 4.94 -11.66 -4.51
CA TYR A 183 6.08 -11.29 -5.33
C TYR A 183 7.34 -11.86 -4.67
N ARG A 184 8.05 -12.76 -5.36
CA ARG A 184 9.23 -13.47 -4.82
C ARG A 184 9.01 -14.10 -3.44
N GLY A 185 7.83 -14.69 -3.22
CA GLY A 185 7.47 -15.33 -1.95
C GLY A 185 6.98 -14.38 -0.85
N VAL A 186 7.04 -13.06 -1.05
CA VAL A 186 6.50 -12.07 -0.11
C VAL A 186 5.06 -11.74 -0.49
N THR A 187 4.13 -11.79 0.47
CA THR A 187 2.75 -11.37 0.26
C THR A 187 2.67 -9.85 0.12
N VAL A 188 2.17 -9.39 -1.02
CA VAL A 188 2.08 -7.97 -1.39
C VAL A 188 0.64 -7.52 -1.67
N GLY A 189 -0.32 -8.44 -1.52
CA GLY A 189 -1.71 -8.19 -1.84
C GLY A 189 -2.60 -9.43 -1.65
N GLN A 190 -3.85 -9.31 -2.09
CA GLN A 190 -4.84 -10.38 -1.99
C GLN A 190 -5.90 -10.32 -3.09
N ILE A 191 -6.51 -11.46 -3.38
CA ILE A 191 -7.69 -11.54 -4.27
C ILE A 191 -8.93 -11.04 -3.52
N LEU A 192 -9.61 -10.04 -4.08
CA LEU A 192 -10.85 -9.48 -3.53
C LEU A 192 -12.06 -10.33 -3.88
N SER A 193 -12.15 -10.78 -5.13
CA SER A 193 -13.30 -11.57 -5.61
C SER A 193 -12.91 -12.43 -6.82
N VAL A 194 -13.64 -13.51 -7.03
CA VAL A 194 -13.50 -14.41 -8.20
C VAL A 194 -14.90 -14.69 -8.73
N GLY A 195 -15.09 -14.50 -10.04
CA GLY A 195 -16.36 -14.70 -10.73
C GLY A 195 -16.15 -15.11 -12.17
N LEU A 196 -17.24 -15.20 -12.93
CA LEU A 196 -17.21 -15.35 -14.38
C LEU A 196 -17.40 -13.97 -15.02
N THR A 197 -16.85 -13.79 -16.21
CA THR A 197 -17.22 -12.66 -17.07
C THR A 197 -18.71 -12.71 -17.43
N ASN A 198 -19.27 -11.59 -17.88
CA ASN A 198 -20.70 -11.49 -18.22
C ASN A 198 -21.14 -12.45 -19.33
N ASP A 199 -20.22 -12.85 -20.21
CA ASP A 199 -20.43 -13.83 -21.27
C ASP A 199 -20.12 -15.27 -20.83
N ALA A 200 -19.73 -15.47 -19.56
CA ALA A 200 -19.29 -16.73 -18.98
C ALA A 200 -18.10 -17.42 -19.69
N ALA A 201 -17.39 -16.71 -20.58
CA ALA A 201 -16.31 -17.28 -21.38
C ALA A 201 -15.02 -17.48 -20.58
N THR A 202 -14.78 -16.61 -19.59
CA THR A 202 -13.57 -16.64 -18.76
C THR A 202 -13.88 -16.42 -17.29
N VAL A 203 -12.93 -16.80 -16.44
CA VAL A 203 -12.93 -16.47 -15.02
C VAL A 203 -12.25 -15.12 -14.85
N GLU A 204 -12.92 -14.21 -14.17
CA GLU A 204 -12.42 -12.90 -13.79
C GLU A 204 -12.16 -12.87 -12.28
N ALA A 205 -10.97 -12.46 -11.86
CA ALA A 205 -10.62 -12.27 -10.46
C ALA A 205 -10.14 -10.84 -10.23
N ARG A 206 -10.74 -10.14 -9.26
CA ARG A 206 -10.26 -8.81 -8.85
C ARG A 206 -9.18 -8.97 -7.79
N ALA A 207 -8.04 -8.35 -8.05
CA ALA A 207 -6.84 -8.44 -7.25
C ALA A 207 -6.49 -7.06 -6.68
N TYR A 208 -6.12 -7.00 -5.41
CA TYR A 208 -5.66 -5.79 -4.76
C TYR A 208 -4.20 -5.92 -4.35
N ILE A 209 -3.39 -4.94 -4.73
CA ILE A 209 -1.98 -4.80 -4.39
C ILE A 209 -1.84 -3.61 -3.44
N GLU A 210 -1.12 -3.81 -2.33
CA GLU A 210 -0.96 -2.76 -1.33
C GLU A 210 -0.20 -1.54 -1.89
N PRO A 211 -0.46 -0.32 -1.38
CA PRO A 211 0.08 0.94 -1.94
C PRO A 211 1.61 0.95 -2.05
N GLU A 212 2.32 0.35 -1.09
CA GLU A 212 3.78 0.27 -1.06
C GLU A 212 4.38 -0.61 -2.17
N TYR A 213 3.61 -1.56 -2.69
CA TYR A 213 4.02 -2.52 -3.73
C TYR A 213 3.44 -2.23 -5.11
N ARG A 214 2.55 -1.24 -5.25
CA ARG A 214 1.89 -0.91 -6.53
C ARG A 214 2.88 -0.70 -7.68
N GLN A 215 4.11 -0.25 -7.39
CA GLN A 215 5.15 0.01 -8.39
C GLN A 215 5.68 -1.25 -9.05
N LEU A 216 5.53 -2.41 -8.39
CA LEU A 216 5.97 -3.71 -8.90
C LEU A 216 5.13 -4.15 -10.11
N VAL A 217 3.87 -3.73 -10.19
CA VAL A 217 2.96 -4.13 -11.28
C VAL A 217 3.05 -3.12 -12.41
N ARG A 218 3.54 -3.62 -13.54
CA ARG A 218 3.81 -2.90 -14.79
C ARG A 218 3.06 -3.54 -15.95
N GLU A 219 2.97 -2.87 -17.09
CA GLU A 219 2.24 -3.36 -18.28
C GLU A 219 2.66 -4.77 -18.70
N GLN A 220 3.94 -5.12 -18.58
CA GLN A 220 4.45 -6.43 -19.00
C GLN A 220 4.49 -7.50 -17.88
N THR A 221 3.87 -7.23 -16.74
CA THR A 221 3.81 -8.16 -15.60
C THR A 221 3.09 -9.44 -15.97
N LYS A 222 3.62 -10.58 -15.53
CA LYS A 222 3.03 -11.91 -15.73
C LYS A 222 2.56 -12.48 -14.40
N PHE A 223 1.28 -12.85 -14.35
CA PHE A 223 0.65 -13.46 -13.19
C PHE A 223 0.46 -14.96 -13.43
N TRP A 224 0.64 -15.77 -12.39
CA TRP A 224 0.36 -17.21 -12.44
C TRP A 224 -0.29 -17.72 -11.15
N SER A 225 -1.05 -18.81 -11.26
CA SER A 225 -1.55 -19.52 -10.08
C SER A 225 -0.43 -20.34 -9.45
N SER A 226 -0.25 -20.17 -8.14
CA SER A 226 0.65 -21.00 -7.31
C SER A 226 -0.02 -22.29 -6.85
N SER A 227 -1.35 -22.41 -7.01
CA SER A 227 -2.15 -23.56 -6.57
C SER A 227 -2.20 -24.71 -7.59
N GLY A 228 -1.48 -24.60 -8.72
CA GLY A 228 -1.67 -25.45 -9.91
C GLY A 228 -0.45 -26.27 -10.35
N LEU A 229 0.57 -26.47 -9.50
CA LEU A 229 1.74 -27.27 -9.86
C LEU A 229 1.36 -28.76 -10.00
N ASP A 230 1.38 -29.26 -11.24
CA ASP A 230 1.28 -30.69 -11.54
C ASP A 230 2.57 -31.39 -11.07
N VAL A 231 2.56 -31.97 -9.86
CA VAL A 231 3.68 -32.77 -9.35
C VAL A 231 3.77 -34.06 -10.17
N LYS A 232 4.66 -34.08 -11.17
CA LYS A 232 4.97 -35.29 -11.93
C LYS A 232 5.94 -36.15 -11.12
N ILE A 233 5.44 -37.18 -10.45
CA ILE A 233 6.24 -38.15 -9.71
C ILE A 233 6.88 -39.14 -10.71
N GLY A 234 8.19 -39.06 -10.88
CA GLY A 234 8.99 -40.05 -11.62
C GLY A 234 9.64 -41.08 -10.69
N PHE A 235 10.16 -42.18 -11.25
CA PHE A 235 10.81 -43.27 -10.50
C PHE A 235 12.16 -42.90 -9.85
N SER A 236 12.67 -41.68 -10.04
CA SER A 236 13.97 -41.21 -9.51
C SER A 236 13.91 -40.47 -8.18
N GLY A 237 12.75 -40.43 -7.52
CA GLY A 237 12.58 -39.70 -6.26
C GLY A 237 12.20 -38.23 -6.47
N ILE A 238 11.70 -37.62 -5.39
CA ILE A 238 11.11 -36.29 -5.35
C ILE A 238 12.13 -35.34 -4.71
N GLU A 239 12.63 -34.37 -5.48
CA GLU A 239 13.44 -33.26 -4.97
C GLU A 239 12.49 -32.06 -4.78
N LEU A 240 11.98 -31.91 -3.56
CA LEU A 240 11.08 -30.80 -3.18
C LEU A 240 11.78 -29.92 -2.16
N ASP A 241 11.90 -28.63 -2.45
CA ASP A 241 12.33 -27.65 -1.46
C ASP A 241 11.22 -27.41 -0.42
N ALA A 242 11.60 -27.28 0.85
CA ALA A 242 10.64 -27.01 1.92
C ALA A 242 9.90 -25.66 1.73
N ASP A 243 10.55 -24.68 1.09
CA ASP A 243 9.97 -23.37 0.78
C ASP A 243 8.86 -23.44 -0.30
N THR A 244 8.96 -24.39 -1.24
CA THR A 244 7.88 -24.63 -2.22
C THR A 244 6.66 -25.25 -1.55
N LEU A 245 6.84 -26.15 -0.57
CA LEU A 245 5.74 -26.80 0.16
C LEU A 245 4.85 -25.81 0.94
N ALA A 246 5.43 -24.83 1.63
CA ALA A 246 4.65 -23.83 2.38
C ALA A 246 3.84 -22.90 1.45
N THR A 247 4.39 -22.54 0.29
CA THR A 247 3.75 -21.69 -0.72
C THR A 247 2.63 -22.43 -1.45
N ILE A 248 2.78 -23.74 -1.68
CA ILE A 248 1.78 -24.62 -2.31
C ILE A 248 0.56 -24.83 -1.38
N ALA A 249 0.76 -24.93 -0.07
CA ALA A 249 -0.30 -25.28 0.90
C ALA A 249 -1.36 -24.20 1.12
N ALA A 250 -1.04 -22.91 0.93
CA ALA A 250 -1.98 -21.80 1.12
C ALA A 250 -2.78 -21.44 -0.16
N GLY A 251 -2.31 -21.90 -1.32
CA GLY A 251 -2.75 -21.39 -2.62
C GLY A 251 -2.44 -19.90 -2.81
N GLY A 252 -2.51 -19.40 -4.03
CA GLY A 252 -2.26 -17.97 -4.28
C GLY A 252 -1.93 -17.61 -5.72
N VAL A 253 -1.62 -16.33 -5.92
CA VAL A 253 -1.14 -15.80 -7.19
C VAL A 253 0.30 -15.36 -7.02
N GLY A 254 1.19 -15.84 -7.88
CA GLY A 254 2.52 -15.28 -8.03
C GLY A 254 2.56 -14.31 -9.20
N PHE A 255 3.44 -13.31 -9.15
CA PHE A 255 3.76 -12.53 -10.34
C PHE A 255 5.23 -12.16 -10.44
N ALA A 256 5.66 -11.85 -11.66
CA ALA A 256 6.99 -11.36 -11.97
C ALA A 256 6.90 -10.28 -13.05
N THR A 257 7.84 -9.34 -12.96
CA THR A 257 7.94 -8.20 -13.86
C THR A 257 9.26 -8.30 -14.61
N PRO A 258 9.28 -8.15 -15.95
CA PRO A 258 10.52 -8.26 -16.71
C PRO A 258 11.47 -7.10 -16.42
N ASN A 259 12.76 -7.29 -16.73
CA ASN A 259 13.80 -6.26 -16.58
C ASN A 259 13.51 -4.98 -17.39
N SER A 260 12.74 -5.11 -18.48
CA SER A 260 12.15 -3.99 -19.22
C SER A 260 10.65 -3.92 -18.92
N PRO A 261 10.24 -3.36 -17.77
CA PRO A 261 8.88 -3.48 -17.25
C PRO A 261 7.78 -2.84 -18.11
N GLY A 262 8.12 -1.80 -18.87
CA GLY A 262 7.14 -0.88 -19.45
C GLY A 262 6.52 0.05 -18.42
N LYS A 263 5.37 0.65 -18.77
CA LYS A 263 4.74 1.67 -17.92
C LYS A 263 4.11 1.07 -16.67
N LEU A 264 3.85 1.94 -15.69
CA LEU A 264 3.14 1.58 -14.48
C LEU A 264 1.71 1.14 -14.78
N ALA A 265 1.26 0.06 -14.13
CA ALA A 265 -0.10 -0.41 -14.30
C ALA A 265 -1.11 0.55 -13.66
N ALA A 266 -2.26 0.71 -14.32
CA ALA A 266 -3.36 1.52 -13.82
C ALA A 266 -4.42 0.66 -13.13
N THR A 267 -5.20 1.26 -12.22
CA THR A 267 -6.34 0.58 -11.60
C THR A 267 -7.35 0.17 -12.66
N GLY A 268 -7.87 -1.06 -12.55
CA GLY A 268 -8.78 -1.68 -13.52
C GLY A 268 -8.07 -2.32 -14.72
N GLN A 269 -6.74 -2.23 -14.82
CA GLN A 269 -5.99 -2.89 -15.88
C GLN A 269 -6.14 -4.41 -15.80
N ARG A 270 -6.30 -5.04 -16.97
CA ARG A 270 -6.52 -6.48 -17.13
C ARG A 270 -5.21 -7.20 -17.43
N PHE A 271 -4.99 -8.34 -16.77
CA PHE A 271 -3.85 -9.22 -16.97
C PHE A 271 -4.31 -10.66 -17.16
N GLU A 272 -3.59 -11.42 -17.99
CA GLU A 272 -3.79 -12.86 -18.08
C GLU A 272 -3.17 -13.55 -16.85
N LEU A 273 -3.95 -14.43 -16.23
CA LEU A 273 -3.50 -15.35 -15.20
C LEU A 273 -3.15 -16.70 -15.84
N HIS A 274 -1.88 -17.04 -15.80
CA HIS A 274 -1.36 -18.30 -16.30
C HIS A 274 -1.52 -19.43 -15.28
N LYS A 275 -1.66 -20.68 -15.75
CA LYS A 275 -1.73 -21.86 -14.87
C LYS A 275 -0.40 -22.10 -14.12
N SER A 276 0.74 -21.78 -14.75
CA SER A 276 2.08 -22.03 -14.20
C SER A 276 3.07 -20.99 -14.72
N PRO A 277 4.15 -20.69 -13.97
CA PRO A 277 5.17 -19.77 -14.43
C PRO A 277 6.04 -20.40 -15.53
N ARG A 278 6.61 -19.56 -16.40
CA ARG A 278 7.74 -19.96 -17.26
C ARG A 278 9.05 -19.73 -16.50
N ALA A 279 10.06 -20.57 -16.79
CA ALA A 279 11.38 -20.46 -16.15
C ALA A 279 11.97 -19.04 -16.31
N GLU A 280 11.86 -18.46 -17.51
CA GLU A 280 12.35 -17.11 -17.82
C GLU A 280 11.78 -16.02 -16.89
N TRP A 281 10.56 -16.18 -16.37
CA TRP A 281 9.92 -15.18 -15.49
C TRP A 281 10.52 -15.20 -14.09
N LEU A 282 10.99 -16.36 -13.65
CA LEU A 282 11.56 -16.55 -12.32
C LEU A 282 12.97 -15.96 -12.22
N ASP A 283 13.66 -15.85 -13.34
CA ASP A 283 15.01 -15.27 -13.43
C ASP A 283 15.00 -13.74 -13.51
N TRP A 284 13.84 -13.10 -13.68
CA TRP A 284 13.75 -11.64 -13.82
C TRP A 284 14.10 -10.90 -12.54
N GLN A 285 14.98 -9.91 -12.69
CA GLN A 285 15.51 -9.09 -11.60
C GLN A 285 15.37 -7.58 -11.84
N PRO A 286 14.15 -7.06 -12.09
CA PRO A 286 13.97 -5.64 -12.32
C PRO A 286 14.27 -4.86 -11.04
N ARG A 287 14.91 -3.71 -11.21
CA ARG A 287 15.23 -2.79 -10.11
C ARG A 287 14.12 -1.76 -9.98
N VAL A 288 13.01 -2.18 -9.39
CA VAL A 288 11.84 -1.33 -9.18
C VAL A 288 11.90 -0.70 -7.80
N ALA A 289 11.75 0.61 -7.74
CA ALA A 289 11.65 1.35 -6.49
C ALA A 289 10.31 1.06 -5.79
N ILE A 290 10.33 0.79 -4.48
CA ILE A 290 9.13 0.52 -3.68
C ILE A 290 9.08 1.41 -2.44
N GLY A 291 7.88 1.66 -1.94
CA GLY A 291 7.65 2.52 -0.76
C GLY A 291 8.36 3.88 -0.84
N ASN A 292 9.15 4.21 0.18
CA ASN A 292 9.83 5.50 0.32
C ASN A 292 11.01 5.69 -0.64
N ALA A 293 11.47 4.64 -1.32
CA ALA A 293 12.52 4.75 -2.35
C ALA A 293 11.93 5.12 -3.71
N ALA A 294 10.61 5.20 -3.83
CA ALA A 294 9.89 5.30 -5.07
C ALA A 294 9.49 6.75 -5.38
N LEU A 295 9.60 7.16 -6.64
CA LEU A 295 9.29 8.53 -7.04
C LEU A 295 7.79 8.86 -6.82
N PRO A 296 7.45 10.11 -6.47
CA PRO A 296 6.07 10.58 -6.38
C PRO A 296 5.28 10.36 -7.69
N GLN A 297 3.97 10.11 -7.58
CA GLN A 297 3.12 9.89 -8.76
C GLN A 297 3.00 11.14 -9.62
N GLY A 298 2.96 10.96 -10.94
CA GLY A 298 2.79 12.06 -11.90
C GLY A 298 4.00 12.98 -12.02
N LEU A 299 5.14 12.63 -11.40
CA LEU A 299 6.37 13.38 -11.53
C LEU A 299 6.93 13.21 -12.95
N VAL A 300 7.13 14.33 -13.65
CA VAL A 300 7.91 14.35 -14.89
C VAL A 300 9.36 14.10 -14.52
N THR A 301 10.01 13.09 -15.11
CA THR A 301 11.44 12.78 -14.91
C THR A 301 12.32 13.49 -15.94
N PRO A 302 13.59 13.79 -15.62
CA PRO A 302 14.52 14.36 -16.58
C PRO A 302 14.80 13.35 -17.68
N ARG A 303 15.08 13.86 -18.88
CA ARG A 303 15.55 13.09 -20.02
C ARG A 303 16.98 13.51 -20.33
N PRO A 304 17.98 12.91 -19.65
CA PRO A 304 19.35 13.22 -19.97
C PRO A 304 19.68 12.80 -21.41
N VAL A 305 20.62 13.51 -22.01
CA VAL A 305 21.12 13.25 -23.36
C VAL A 305 22.51 12.66 -23.27
N LEU A 306 22.82 11.66 -24.09
CA LEU A 306 24.16 11.10 -24.11
C LEU A 306 25.10 12.13 -24.75
N GLY A 307 26.19 12.44 -24.06
CA GLY A 307 27.32 13.22 -24.54
C GLY A 307 28.53 12.33 -24.74
N ILE A 308 29.22 12.54 -25.85
CA ILE A 308 30.42 11.76 -26.20
C ILE A 308 31.52 12.72 -26.59
N ARG A 309 32.64 12.71 -25.88
CA ARG A 309 33.83 13.50 -26.21
C ARG A 309 34.86 12.62 -26.89
N THR A 310 35.36 13.05 -28.05
CA THR A 310 36.43 12.35 -28.76
C THR A 310 37.69 13.22 -28.79
N GLN A 311 38.80 12.70 -28.26
CA GLN A 311 40.11 13.37 -28.28
C GLN A 311 40.89 12.92 -29.53
N SER A 312 41.42 13.86 -30.31
CA SER A 312 42.34 13.55 -31.41
C SER A 312 43.78 13.78 -30.96
N GLY A 313 44.61 12.74 -30.95
CA GLY A 313 46.02 12.85 -30.55
C GLY A 313 46.82 13.77 -31.48
N ALA A 314 47.81 14.48 -30.92
CA ALA A 314 48.64 15.48 -31.59
C ALA A 314 49.40 14.99 -32.85
N LEU A 315 49.40 13.68 -33.12
CA LEU A 315 50.04 13.07 -34.28
C LEU A 315 49.17 11.99 -34.96
N GLY A 316 47.84 12.12 -34.93
CA GLY A 316 46.88 11.34 -35.75
C GLY A 316 46.81 9.82 -35.56
N VAL A 317 47.72 9.19 -34.80
CA VAL A 317 47.86 7.72 -34.71
C VAL A 317 47.97 7.21 -33.27
N LEU A 318 48.17 8.07 -32.28
CA LEU A 318 48.21 7.68 -30.86
C LEU A 318 46.87 7.97 -30.18
N GLY A 319 46.11 6.88 -29.97
CA GLY A 319 44.99 6.73 -29.04
C GLY A 319 43.96 7.87 -29.04
N ALA A 320 42.90 7.75 -29.83
CA ALA A 320 41.72 8.60 -29.64
C ALA A 320 40.99 8.17 -28.35
N GLY A 321 41.13 8.94 -27.28
CA GLY A 321 40.32 8.78 -26.07
C GLY A 321 38.86 9.13 -26.36
N ARG A 322 37.92 8.27 -25.93
CA ARG A 322 36.48 8.53 -26.04
C ARG A 322 35.86 8.50 -24.66
N GLU A 323 35.46 9.66 -24.16
CA GLU A 323 34.69 9.77 -22.92
C GLU A 323 33.19 9.79 -23.25
N ARG A 324 32.38 9.11 -22.44
CA ARG A 324 30.93 9.02 -22.62
C ARG A 324 30.21 9.28 -21.31
N GLY A 325 29.14 10.05 -21.34
CA GLY A 325 28.32 10.28 -20.17
C GLY A 325 27.00 10.95 -20.49
N TRP A 326 26.00 10.71 -19.66
CA TRP A 326 24.75 11.43 -19.69
C TRP A 326 24.95 12.89 -19.25
N LEU A 327 24.29 13.80 -19.96
CA LEU A 327 24.27 15.23 -19.72
C LEU A 327 22.83 15.66 -19.44
N LEU A 328 22.64 16.59 -18.50
CA LEU A 328 21.34 17.17 -18.17
C LEU A 328 21.20 18.54 -18.83
N PRO A 329 20.31 18.68 -19.82
CA PRO A 329 19.93 19.98 -20.35
C PRO A 329 19.07 20.73 -19.35
N LEU A 330 19.45 21.96 -19.05
CA LEU A 330 18.68 22.88 -18.23
C LEU A 330 17.93 23.90 -19.09
N ALA A 331 16.91 24.51 -18.49
CA ALA A 331 16.36 25.76 -19.00
C ALA A 331 17.49 26.79 -19.23
N GLU A 332 17.29 27.70 -20.20
CA GLU A 332 18.28 28.72 -20.59
C GLU A 332 19.47 28.20 -21.42
N GLY A 333 19.41 26.96 -21.92
CA GLY A 333 20.42 26.42 -22.84
C GLY A 333 21.72 26.00 -22.17
N ARG A 334 21.69 25.74 -20.86
CA ARG A 334 22.85 25.28 -20.09
C ARG A 334 22.87 23.75 -20.04
N LEU A 335 24.06 23.15 -20.17
CA LEU A 335 24.28 21.71 -19.98
C LEU A 335 25.05 21.48 -18.68
N ILE A 336 24.64 20.48 -17.90
CA ILE A 336 25.40 20.01 -16.74
C ILE A 336 25.75 18.53 -16.94
N GLY A 337 26.97 18.15 -16.57
CA GLY A 337 27.43 16.77 -16.73
C GLY A 337 28.76 16.48 -16.04
N PRO A 338 29.29 15.27 -16.24
CA PRO A 338 30.63 14.91 -15.81
C PRO A 338 31.69 15.87 -16.39
N ALA A 339 32.63 16.31 -15.55
CA ALA A 339 33.68 17.24 -15.99
C ALA A 339 34.51 16.67 -17.15
N ASN A 340 34.90 15.40 -17.08
CA ASN A 340 35.64 14.69 -18.14
C ASN A 340 34.89 14.60 -19.48
N VAL A 341 33.57 14.83 -19.52
CA VAL A 341 32.80 14.84 -20.77
C VAL A 341 32.67 16.26 -21.33
N LEU A 342 32.52 17.27 -20.46
CA LEU A 342 32.25 18.67 -20.87
C LEU A 342 33.49 19.56 -20.94
N THR A 343 34.60 19.20 -20.27
CA THR A 343 35.87 19.95 -20.30
C THR A 343 36.97 19.10 -20.90
N GLY A 344 38.08 19.71 -21.33
CA GLY A 344 39.27 19.02 -21.85
C GLY A 344 40.51 19.92 -21.77
N GLU A 345 41.62 19.46 -22.34
CA GLU A 345 42.89 20.20 -22.29
C GLU A 345 43.01 21.23 -23.42
N ASP A 346 43.83 22.27 -23.21
CA ASP A 346 44.07 23.33 -24.19
C ASP A 346 44.68 22.74 -25.48
N GLY A 347 43.96 22.89 -26.61
CA GLY A 347 44.39 22.41 -27.94
C GLY A 347 43.65 21.17 -28.45
N GLU A 348 42.71 20.62 -27.69
CA GLU A 348 41.86 19.50 -28.11
C GLU A 348 40.66 19.96 -28.97
N THR A 349 40.28 19.15 -29.96
CA THR A 349 39.06 19.39 -30.74
C THR A 349 37.88 18.67 -30.08
N TYR A 350 36.89 19.44 -29.61
CA TYR A 350 35.71 18.92 -28.92
C TYR A 350 34.61 18.64 -29.93
N ARG A 351 34.35 17.36 -30.20
CA ARG A 351 33.12 16.96 -30.87
C ARG A 351 32.24 16.26 -29.86
N LEU A 352 31.08 16.85 -29.58
CA LEU A 352 30.09 16.31 -28.65
C LEU A 352 28.90 15.82 -29.48
N GLU A 353 28.65 14.51 -29.44
CA GLU A 353 27.43 13.96 -30.02
C GLU A 353 26.30 14.15 -29.01
N VAL A 354 25.27 14.92 -29.35
CA VAL A 354 24.06 15.09 -28.52
C VAL A 354 22.85 14.65 -29.34
N ALA A 355 22.09 13.69 -28.79
CA ALA A 355 20.90 13.14 -29.45
C ALA A 355 21.16 12.57 -30.87
N GLY A 356 22.33 11.97 -31.09
CA GLY A 356 22.68 11.34 -32.37
C GLY A 356 23.17 12.30 -33.45
N GLN A 357 23.30 13.59 -33.14
CA GLN A 357 23.94 14.56 -34.02
C GLN A 357 25.33 14.92 -33.50
N GLU A 358 26.33 14.66 -34.34
CA GLU A 358 27.69 15.13 -34.13
C GLU A 358 27.76 16.63 -34.46
N SER A 359 27.89 17.47 -33.44
CA SER A 359 28.16 18.90 -33.61
C SER A 359 29.38 19.32 -32.79
N ASP A 360 30.17 20.23 -33.36
CA ASP A 360 31.18 20.95 -32.58
C ASP A 360 30.38 21.91 -31.69
N LEU A 361 30.37 21.63 -30.38
CA LEU A 361 29.60 22.39 -29.40
C LEU A 361 30.55 23.30 -28.62
N PRO A 362 30.83 24.51 -29.12
CA PRO A 362 31.58 25.48 -28.33
C PRO A 362 30.72 25.91 -27.14
N LEU A 363 31.09 25.47 -25.95
CA LEU A 363 30.47 25.90 -24.70
C LEU A 363 31.05 27.26 -24.31
N ALA A 364 30.16 28.23 -24.09
CA ALA A 364 30.50 29.49 -23.45
C ALA A 364 30.32 29.37 -21.94
N GLU A 365 30.96 30.26 -21.18
CA GLU A 365 30.82 30.31 -19.71
C GLU A 365 31.03 28.95 -19.02
N LEU A 366 32.04 28.19 -19.46
CA LEU A 366 32.39 26.92 -18.84
C LEU A 366 32.74 27.15 -17.35
N ARG A 367 32.08 26.36 -16.51
CA ARG A 367 32.30 26.30 -15.06
C ARG A 367 32.57 24.86 -14.69
N GLN A 368 33.51 24.66 -13.80
CA GLN A 368 33.93 23.33 -13.37
C GLN A 368 34.10 23.32 -11.85
N SER A 369 33.55 22.30 -11.22
CA SER A 369 33.94 21.86 -9.87
C SER A 369 34.90 20.67 -9.97
N SER A 370 35.30 20.06 -8.85
CA SER A 370 36.20 18.89 -8.86
C SER A 370 35.73 17.78 -9.79
N LEU A 371 34.42 17.54 -9.88
CA LEU A 371 33.84 16.38 -10.56
C LEU A 371 32.79 16.70 -11.63
N LEU A 372 32.17 17.88 -11.57
CA LEU A 372 31.11 18.29 -12.49
C LEU A 372 31.49 19.52 -13.27
N ALA A 373 30.90 19.68 -14.45
CA ALA A 373 31.00 20.89 -15.22
C ALA A 373 29.63 21.36 -15.72
N SER A 374 29.56 22.66 -16.00
CA SER A 374 28.38 23.36 -16.50
C SER A 374 28.83 24.31 -17.60
N GLY A 375 28.14 24.31 -18.74
CA GLY A 375 28.47 25.18 -19.88
C GLY A 375 27.21 25.71 -20.54
N LEU A 376 27.27 26.96 -21.03
CA LEU A 376 26.20 27.58 -21.78
C LEU A 376 26.37 27.24 -23.27
N LEU A 377 25.33 26.71 -23.89
CA LEU A 377 25.33 26.49 -25.34
C LEU A 377 25.27 27.81 -26.07
N GLN A 378 26.09 27.96 -27.11
CA GLN A 378 25.94 29.07 -28.05
C GLN A 378 24.57 28.99 -28.75
N GLN A 379 24.06 30.14 -29.19
CA GLN A 379 22.69 30.26 -29.74
C GLN A 379 22.36 29.24 -30.84
N ALA A 380 23.28 29.02 -31.78
CA ALA A 380 23.08 28.06 -32.88
C ALA A 380 22.89 26.62 -32.38
N SER A 381 23.56 26.23 -31.30
CA SER A 381 23.44 24.90 -30.69
C SER A 381 22.20 24.77 -29.81
N ALA A 382 21.78 25.86 -29.17
CA ALA A 382 20.53 25.90 -28.42
C ALA A 382 19.30 25.74 -29.34
N GLU A 383 19.34 26.34 -30.53
CA GLU A 383 18.31 26.17 -31.58
C GLU A 383 18.20 24.72 -32.04
N GLN A 384 19.33 24.03 -32.23
CA GLN A 384 19.37 22.60 -32.58
C GLN A 384 18.71 21.71 -31.51
N MET A 385 18.90 22.01 -30.23
CA MET A 385 18.25 21.23 -29.15
C MET A 385 16.72 21.40 -29.14
N ILE A 386 16.26 22.63 -29.45
CA ILE A 386 14.83 22.93 -29.57
C ILE A 386 14.26 22.19 -30.78
N GLU A 387 14.96 22.21 -31.92
CA GLU A 387 14.56 21.48 -33.14
C GLU A 387 14.52 19.97 -32.92
N ALA A 388 15.47 19.42 -32.16
CA ALA A 388 15.52 18.02 -31.75
C ALA A 388 14.49 17.64 -30.66
N GLN A 389 13.62 18.58 -30.24
CA GLN A 389 12.60 18.38 -29.20
C GLN A 389 13.16 17.83 -27.88
N ILE A 390 14.39 18.23 -27.53
CA ILE A 390 15.02 17.79 -26.29
C ILE A 390 14.33 18.49 -25.10
N ALA A 391 13.88 17.69 -24.13
CA ALA A 391 13.18 18.21 -22.96
C ALA A 391 14.18 18.92 -22.02
N LEU A 392 14.06 20.24 -21.89
CA LEU A 392 14.87 21.05 -20.98
C LEU A 392 14.36 20.90 -19.54
N TRP A 393 15.27 20.60 -18.61
CA TRP A 393 14.91 20.48 -17.21
C TRP A 393 14.82 21.86 -16.53
N PRO A 394 13.71 22.18 -15.86
CA PRO A 394 13.57 23.48 -15.24
C PRO A 394 14.45 23.62 -13.98
N THR A 395 15.16 24.73 -13.86
CA THR A 395 16.11 25.00 -12.75
C THR A 395 15.42 25.02 -11.38
N HIS A 396 14.16 25.43 -11.30
CA HIS A 396 13.38 25.37 -10.05
C HIS A 396 13.05 23.93 -9.60
N LYS A 397 13.31 22.92 -10.45
CA LYS A 397 13.26 21.49 -10.10
C LYS A 397 14.61 20.89 -9.71
N ILE A 398 15.54 21.73 -9.29
CA ILE A 398 16.84 21.35 -8.75
C ILE A 398 16.90 21.75 -7.29
N ARG A 399 17.46 20.86 -6.46
CA ARG A 399 17.69 21.14 -5.04
C ARG A 399 19.11 20.75 -4.66
N LEU A 400 19.75 21.59 -3.86
CA LEU A 400 21.03 21.27 -3.23
C LEU A 400 20.79 20.32 -2.06
N ALA A 401 21.41 19.13 -2.10
CA ALA A 401 21.35 18.18 -0.99
C ALA A 401 22.60 18.31 -0.11
N ASN A 402 22.46 18.00 1.19
CA ASN A 402 23.54 18.11 2.17
C ASN A 402 23.74 16.84 3.01
N LYS A 403 22.79 15.90 2.98
CA LYS A 403 22.84 14.64 3.73
C LYS A 403 22.31 13.50 2.86
N PRO A 404 22.93 12.31 2.91
CA PRO A 404 22.44 11.15 2.17
C PRO A 404 20.96 10.87 2.43
N GLU A 405 20.21 10.72 1.35
CA GLU A 405 18.79 10.38 1.36
C GLU A 405 18.50 9.32 0.30
N ALA A 406 17.31 8.73 0.31
CA ALA A 406 16.95 7.76 -0.73
C ALA A 406 16.87 8.49 -2.08
N VAL A 407 17.48 7.91 -3.10
CA VAL A 407 17.56 8.51 -4.44
C VAL A 407 17.08 7.52 -5.50
N VAL A 408 16.67 8.07 -6.64
CA VAL A 408 16.41 7.32 -7.86
C VAL A 408 17.28 7.92 -8.96
N ILE A 409 18.15 7.08 -9.52
CA ILE A 409 18.98 7.45 -10.66
C ILE A 409 18.17 7.20 -11.94
N ILE A 410 18.15 8.17 -12.86
CA ILE A 410 17.43 8.12 -14.13
C ILE A 410 18.46 8.14 -15.27
N GLY A 411 18.43 7.09 -16.09
CA GLY A 411 19.26 6.92 -17.28
C GLY A 411 18.66 7.56 -18.52
N GLY A 412 18.96 7.00 -19.70
CA GLY A 412 18.58 7.59 -21.00
C GLY A 412 17.10 7.56 -21.34
N SER A 413 16.34 6.71 -20.64
CA SER A 413 14.89 6.67 -20.75
C SER A 413 14.25 6.85 -19.39
N ALA A 414 13.05 7.44 -19.36
CA ALA A 414 12.30 7.65 -18.11
C ALA A 414 11.95 6.33 -17.37
N ASP A 415 11.98 5.20 -18.09
CA ASP A 415 11.70 3.87 -17.55
C ASP A 415 12.98 3.17 -17.03
N GLU A 416 14.16 3.68 -17.38
CA GLU A 416 15.45 3.19 -16.90
C GLU A 416 15.80 3.88 -15.57
N THR A 417 15.39 3.23 -14.47
CA THR A 417 15.54 3.78 -13.12
C THR A 417 16.34 2.85 -12.22
N LEU A 418 17.20 3.41 -11.39
CA LEU A 418 17.95 2.68 -10.38
C LEU A 418 17.76 3.32 -9.00
N PRO A 419 16.91 2.75 -8.13
CA PRO A 419 16.74 3.22 -6.77
C PRO A 419 17.92 2.84 -5.89
N ILE A 420 18.37 3.77 -5.04
CA ILE A 420 19.39 3.53 -4.02
C ILE A 420 18.88 4.04 -2.68
N ALA A 421 18.89 3.14 -1.68
CA ALA A 421 18.50 3.48 -0.32
C ALA A 421 19.56 4.37 0.35
N ALA A 422 19.13 5.30 1.21
CA ALA A 422 20.02 6.23 1.92
C ALA A 422 21.16 5.52 2.70
N GLN A 423 20.91 4.32 3.22
CA GLN A 423 21.88 3.54 3.99
C GLN A 423 23.05 3.00 3.15
N ARG A 424 22.87 2.95 1.82
CA ARG A 424 23.93 2.54 0.87
C ARG A 424 24.73 3.73 0.34
N LEU A 425 24.55 4.90 0.93
CA LEU A 425 25.19 6.15 0.53
C LEU A 425 25.99 6.71 1.70
N THR A 426 27.29 6.95 1.46
CA THR A 426 28.19 7.53 2.46
C THR A 426 28.63 8.92 2.00
N ALA A 427 28.37 9.94 2.82
CA ALA A 427 28.80 11.30 2.52
C ALA A 427 30.33 11.42 2.56
N GLN A 428 30.90 12.04 1.53
CA GLN A 428 32.29 12.42 1.40
C GLN A 428 32.40 13.86 0.89
N GLU A 429 33.62 14.38 0.80
CA GLU A 429 33.88 15.79 0.43
C GLU A 429 33.29 16.15 -0.94
N ASP A 430 33.46 15.28 -1.95
CA ASP A 430 33.02 15.53 -3.32
C ASP A 430 31.61 14.98 -3.67
N GLY A 431 30.87 14.45 -2.69
CA GLY A 431 29.53 13.88 -2.93
C GLY A 431 29.19 12.67 -2.07
N TRP A 432 28.33 11.80 -2.56
CA TRP A 432 27.95 10.57 -1.85
C TRP A 432 28.50 9.33 -2.54
N VAL A 433 29.38 8.60 -1.87
CA VAL A 433 29.87 7.31 -2.35
C VAL A 433 28.77 6.28 -2.23
N VAL A 434 28.51 5.58 -3.34
CA VAL A 434 27.60 4.45 -3.38
C VAL A 434 28.34 3.20 -2.91
N GLU A 435 27.69 2.42 -2.06
CA GLU A 435 28.21 1.14 -1.58
C GLU A 435 28.58 0.21 -2.76
N PRO A 436 29.77 -0.45 -2.75
CA PRO A 436 30.22 -1.31 -3.85
C PRO A 436 29.30 -2.49 -4.18
N SER A 437 28.45 -2.91 -3.22
CA SER A 437 27.46 -3.97 -3.40
C SER A 437 26.31 -3.59 -4.33
N VAL A 438 26.20 -2.31 -4.73
CA VAL A 438 25.23 -1.83 -5.72
C VAL A 438 25.85 -1.98 -7.12
N PRO A 439 25.38 -2.92 -7.96
CA PRO A 439 25.94 -3.14 -9.29
C PRO A 439 25.60 -1.99 -10.24
N ILE A 440 26.51 -1.03 -10.38
CA ILE A 440 26.41 0.12 -11.28
C ILE A 440 27.48 -0.06 -12.36
N ASP A 441 27.05 -0.26 -13.59
CA ASP A 441 27.95 -0.33 -14.75
C ASP A 441 28.21 1.07 -15.35
N GLU A 442 29.14 1.15 -16.31
CA GLU A 442 29.55 2.40 -16.96
C GLU A 442 28.43 3.12 -17.75
N SER A 443 27.38 2.41 -18.17
CA SER A 443 26.27 3.02 -18.91
C SER A 443 25.51 4.05 -18.07
N TRP A 444 25.66 4.01 -16.75
CA TRP A 444 25.07 4.97 -15.82
C TRP A 444 25.95 6.21 -15.57
N HIS A 445 27.13 6.31 -16.18
CA HIS A 445 28.00 7.46 -16.03
C HIS A 445 27.29 8.74 -16.55
N GLY A 446 27.20 9.76 -15.71
CA GLY A 446 26.47 11.00 -15.97
C GLY A 446 24.97 10.96 -15.66
N ALA A 447 24.41 9.82 -15.22
CA ALA A 447 22.96 9.68 -15.06
C ALA A 447 22.41 10.63 -13.99
N CYS A 448 21.17 11.11 -14.19
CA CYS A 448 20.57 12.11 -13.30
C CYS A 448 20.16 11.48 -11.97
N VAL A 449 20.47 12.14 -10.85
CA VAL A 449 20.10 11.65 -9.52
C VAL A 449 18.97 12.49 -8.95
N LEU A 450 17.81 11.86 -8.75
CA LEU A 450 16.64 12.48 -8.14
C LEU A 450 16.52 12.05 -6.68
N SER A 451 16.08 12.96 -5.83
CA SER A 451 15.68 12.62 -4.47
C SER A 451 14.33 11.88 -4.51
N ALA A 452 14.26 10.71 -3.87
CA ALA A 452 13.02 9.94 -3.78
C ALA A 452 11.94 10.66 -2.95
N ARG A 453 12.33 11.60 -2.08
CA ARG A 453 11.42 12.37 -1.21
C ARG A 453 10.54 13.35 -1.97
N ASP A 454 11.15 14.10 -2.89
CA ASP A 454 10.54 15.28 -3.52
C ASP A 454 10.66 15.28 -5.06
N GLY A 455 11.40 14.33 -5.64
CA GLY A 455 11.59 14.21 -7.09
C GLY A 455 12.49 15.29 -7.69
N PHE A 456 13.14 16.13 -6.87
CA PHE A 456 14.09 17.12 -7.37
C PHE A 456 15.41 16.48 -7.77
N VAL A 457 16.03 17.01 -8.82
CA VAL A 457 17.41 16.64 -9.19
C VAL A 457 18.36 17.23 -8.15
N ILE A 458 19.22 16.39 -7.61
CA ILE A 458 20.19 16.77 -6.57
C ILE A 458 21.65 16.58 -7.00
N GLY A 459 21.89 15.82 -8.06
CA GLY A 459 23.23 15.41 -8.44
C GLY A 459 23.26 14.59 -9.72
N ILE A 460 24.46 14.14 -10.05
CA ILE A 460 24.77 13.30 -11.19
C ILE A 460 25.58 12.08 -10.70
N LEU A 461 25.27 10.89 -11.20
CA LEU A 461 26.04 9.70 -10.90
C LEU A 461 27.31 9.68 -11.76
N LEU A 462 28.45 9.59 -11.10
CA LEU A 462 29.76 9.41 -11.72
C LEU A 462 30.23 7.99 -11.44
N ARG A 463 30.54 7.27 -12.51
CA ARG A 463 31.14 5.94 -12.46
C ARG A 463 32.60 6.02 -12.91
N SER A 464 33.52 5.55 -12.08
CA SER A 464 34.90 5.23 -12.46
C SER A 464 35.14 3.73 -12.29
N ASP A 465 36.25 3.18 -12.80
CA ASP A 465 36.55 1.74 -12.75
C ASP A 465 36.39 1.15 -11.34
N GLU A 466 36.79 1.89 -10.31
CA GLU A 466 36.82 1.39 -8.93
C GLU A 466 35.63 1.84 -8.07
N ARG A 467 34.94 2.95 -8.40
CA ARG A 467 33.95 3.56 -7.49
C ARG A 467 32.78 4.21 -8.20
N SER A 468 31.64 4.26 -7.50
CA SER A 468 30.44 4.95 -7.93
C SER A 468 30.15 6.05 -6.93
N LEU A 469 30.00 7.28 -7.42
CA LEU A 469 29.79 8.45 -6.58
C LEU A 469 28.70 9.33 -7.17
N ILE A 470 27.81 9.81 -6.32
CA ILE A 470 26.83 10.83 -6.65
C ILE A 470 27.48 12.18 -6.38
N ALA A 471 27.86 12.88 -7.45
CA ALA A 471 28.35 14.25 -7.37
C ALA A 471 27.16 15.18 -7.23
N LEU A 472 27.14 15.98 -6.16
CA LEU A 472 26.03 16.86 -5.84
C LEU A 472 26.11 18.15 -6.65
N LEU A 473 24.96 18.67 -7.07
CA LEU A 473 24.90 19.98 -7.71
C LEU A 473 25.25 21.06 -6.69
N THR A 474 25.99 22.07 -7.13
CA THR A 474 26.41 23.23 -6.31
C THR A 474 25.81 24.51 -6.87
N LYS A 475 25.74 25.57 -6.05
CA LYS A 475 25.27 26.89 -6.50
C LYS A 475 26.10 27.45 -7.64
N GLU A 476 27.41 27.23 -7.60
CA GLU A 476 28.38 27.71 -8.59
C GLU A 476 28.04 27.24 -10.01
N LEU A 477 27.50 26.03 -10.14
CA LEU A 477 27.10 25.41 -11.41
C LEU A 477 25.72 25.91 -11.91
N LEU A 478 24.90 26.51 -11.03
CA LEU A 478 23.49 26.83 -11.28
C LEU A 478 23.20 28.34 -11.41
N GLU A 479 23.96 29.23 -10.75
CA GLU A 479 23.67 30.67 -10.74
C GLU A 479 24.23 31.41 -11.98
N PRO A 480 23.44 32.28 -12.64
CA PRO A 480 23.92 33.14 -13.72
C PRO A 480 25.00 34.11 -13.21
N SER A 481 25.99 34.42 -14.05
CA SER A 481 27.09 35.32 -13.69
C SER A 481 26.54 36.70 -13.26
N ALA A 482 26.94 37.20 -12.09
CA ALA A 482 26.57 38.53 -11.61
C ALA A 482 27.28 39.69 -12.36
N LEU A 483 27.72 39.48 -13.60
CA LEU A 483 28.56 40.44 -14.35
C LEU A 483 27.83 41.23 -15.45
N ASP A 484 26.54 41.02 -15.70
CA ASP A 484 25.75 41.87 -16.62
C ASP A 484 24.87 42.88 -15.87
N GLY A 485 25.50 43.61 -14.95
CA GLY A 485 24.91 44.73 -14.23
C GLY A 485 25.87 45.91 -14.21
N LYS A 486 26.30 46.39 -15.39
CA LYS A 486 26.86 47.73 -15.57
C LYS A 486 26.74 48.23 -16.99
#